data_AF-A0A1C9WQF2-F1
#
_entry.id   AF-A0A1C9WQF2-F1
#
_cell.length_a   1.000
_cell.length_b   1.000
_cell.length_c   1.000
_cell.angle_alpha   90.00
_cell.angle_beta   90.00
_cell.angle_gamma   90.00
#
_symmetry.space_group_name_H-M   'P 1'
#
loop_
_entity.id
_entity.type
_entity.pdbx_description
1 polymer ?
#
loop_
_entity_poly.entity_id
_entity_poly.type
_entity_poly.pdbx_seq_one_letter_code
_entity_poly.pdbx_strand_id
1 'polypeptide(L)'
;MGLALTGCGGAAQAEPSPTPTDTRTTLQKATSECIKGATVGMELMDAGKSVEMRTAGEKSPYLTGLKQAEVDCVLKASGASSAVLAKMGKTRALDGTRTDSWSNFEVSYSYHPNSGFAVILEEK
;
A
#
# COMPACT_ATOMS: atom_id res chain seq x y z
N MET A 1 51.64 2.19 -54.34
CA MET A 1 51.02 1.23 -53.40
C MET A 1 51.93 1.16 -52.18
N GLY A 2 51.53 1.43 -50.93
CA GLY A 2 50.19 1.62 -50.37
C GLY A 2 50.28 2.48 -49.09
N LEU A 3 49.18 3.17 -48.78
CA LEU A 3 49.00 3.91 -47.53
C LEU A 3 48.37 2.98 -46.49
N ALA A 4 48.95 2.91 -45.29
CA ALA A 4 48.35 2.26 -44.13
C ALA A 4 47.60 3.30 -43.29
N LEU A 5 46.29 3.15 -43.18
CA LEU A 5 45.41 3.93 -42.30
C LEU A 5 45.29 3.20 -40.96
N THR A 6 45.92 3.74 -39.92
CA THR A 6 45.75 3.25 -38.54
C THR A 6 44.68 4.09 -37.84
N GLY A 7 43.46 3.56 -37.74
CA GLY A 7 42.38 4.13 -36.92
C GLY A 7 42.28 3.41 -35.58
N CYS A 8 42.54 4.11 -34.48
CA CYS A 8 42.21 3.64 -33.14
C CYS A 8 40.88 4.29 -32.71
N GLY A 9 39.79 3.54 -32.85
CA GLY A 9 38.50 3.89 -32.25
C GLY A 9 38.54 3.62 -30.75
N GLY A 10 38.43 4.68 -29.96
CA GLY A 10 38.22 4.59 -28.51
C GLY A 10 36.80 4.09 -28.24
N ALA A 11 36.68 2.92 -27.61
CA ALA A 11 35.43 2.45 -27.06
C ALA A 11 35.05 3.33 -25.85
N ALA A 12 34.11 4.24 -26.03
CA ALA A 12 33.42 4.87 -24.92
C ALA A 12 32.68 3.77 -24.15
N GLN A 13 33.15 3.48 -22.94
CA GLN A 13 32.44 2.61 -22.02
C GLN A 13 31.12 3.30 -21.65
N ALA A 14 29.99 2.68 -21.97
CA ALA A 14 28.71 3.15 -21.48
C ALA A 14 28.71 3.04 -19.95
N GLU A 15 28.68 4.20 -19.28
CA GLU A 15 28.48 4.25 -17.84
C GLU A 15 27.11 3.61 -17.50
N PRO A 16 27.00 2.83 -16.42
CA PRO A 16 25.71 2.29 -16.00
C PRO A 16 24.77 3.46 -15.70
N SER A 17 23.64 3.55 -16.42
CA SER A 17 22.61 4.54 -16.13
C SER A 17 22.14 4.38 -14.67
N PRO A 18 21.96 5.47 -13.91
CA PRO A 18 21.42 5.38 -12.56
C PRO A 18 20.05 4.71 -12.64
N THR A 19 19.87 3.62 -11.90
CA THR A 19 18.58 2.97 -11.75
C THR A 19 17.60 3.99 -11.15
N PRO A 20 16.38 4.14 -11.68
CA PRO A 20 15.42 5.10 -11.11
C PRO A 20 15.15 4.78 -9.64
N THR A 21 15.43 5.74 -8.76
CA THR A 21 15.10 5.65 -7.33
C THR A 21 13.59 5.61 -7.19
N ASP A 22 13.05 4.56 -6.58
CA ASP A 22 11.62 4.45 -6.31
C ASP A 22 11.21 5.42 -5.20
N THR A 23 10.69 6.57 -5.60
CA THR A 23 10.27 7.69 -4.74
C THR A 23 8.96 7.45 -4.00
N ARG A 24 8.32 6.29 -4.18
CA ARG A 24 7.06 5.97 -3.52
C ARG A 24 7.20 5.88 -2.01
N THR A 25 6.17 6.33 -1.29
CA THR A 25 6.04 6.13 0.16
C THR A 25 5.91 4.65 0.52
N THR A 26 6.06 4.34 1.80
CA THR A 26 5.83 3.00 2.34
C THR A 26 4.42 2.51 1.99
N LEU A 27 3.39 3.34 2.16
CA LEU A 27 2.00 2.98 1.86
C LEU A 27 1.74 2.80 0.37
N GLN A 28 2.34 3.62 -0.50
CA GLN A 28 2.24 3.44 -1.95
C GLN A 28 2.86 2.11 -2.41
N LYS A 29 3.96 1.70 -1.80
CA LYS A 29 4.57 0.39 -2.07
C LYS A 29 3.64 -0.73 -1.57
N ALA A 30 3.23 -0.69 -0.30
CA ALA A 30 2.37 -1.70 0.33
C ALA A 30 1.04 -1.90 -0.43
N THR A 31 0.36 -0.81 -0.80
CA THR A 31 -0.88 -0.88 -1.58
C THR A 31 -0.67 -1.48 -2.97
N SER A 32 0.40 -1.08 -3.69
CA SER A 32 0.70 -1.63 -5.02
C SER A 32 1.08 -3.12 -5.00
N GLU A 33 1.65 -3.60 -3.89
CA GLU A 33 1.97 -5.00 -3.67
C GLU A 33 0.70 -5.83 -3.48
N CYS A 34 -0.21 -5.34 -2.64
CA CYS A 34 -1.37 -6.09 -2.15
C CYS A 34 -2.62 -5.98 -3.02
N ILE A 35 -2.84 -4.85 -3.69
CA ILE A 35 -4.08 -4.56 -4.41
C ILE A 35 -3.78 -4.54 -5.91
N LYS A 36 -4.38 -5.49 -6.64
CA LYS A 36 -4.13 -5.68 -8.08
C LYS A 36 -5.31 -5.16 -8.89
N GLY A 37 -5.04 -4.17 -9.75
CA GLY A 37 -6.05 -3.55 -10.60
C GLY A 37 -6.87 -2.47 -9.89
N ALA A 38 -7.84 -1.91 -10.61
CA ALA A 38 -8.75 -0.92 -10.05
C ALA A 38 -9.71 -1.60 -9.06
N THR A 39 -9.59 -1.27 -7.78
CA THR A 39 -10.49 -1.78 -6.72
C THR A 39 -11.16 -0.59 -6.04
N VAL A 40 -12.48 -0.69 -5.85
CA VAL A 40 -13.27 0.32 -5.13
C VAL A 40 -13.04 0.13 -3.62
N GLY A 41 -13.08 1.22 -2.86
CA GLY A 41 -12.87 1.18 -1.41
C GLY A 41 -11.40 1.28 -0.99
N MET A 42 -10.52 1.81 -1.83
CA MET A 42 -9.20 2.28 -1.43
C MET A 42 -9.00 3.72 -1.93
N GLU A 43 -8.47 4.58 -1.06
CA GLU A 43 -8.05 5.93 -1.44
C GLU A 43 -6.71 6.25 -0.79
N LEU A 44 -5.68 6.54 -1.61
CA LEU A 44 -4.43 7.12 -1.12
C LEU A 44 -4.64 8.62 -0.94
N MET A 45 -4.33 9.12 0.25
CA MET A 45 -4.47 10.51 0.65
C MET A 45 -3.10 11.09 1.01
N ASP A 46 -3.02 12.39 1.29
CA ASP A 46 -1.81 13.08 1.78
C ASP A 46 -0.51 12.74 1.01
N ALA A 47 -0.58 12.79 -0.33
CA ALA A 47 0.51 12.42 -1.22
C ALA A 47 1.07 10.99 -1.00
N GLY A 48 0.21 10.08 -0.54
CA GLY A 48 0.55 8.68 -0.25
C GLY A 48 1.04 8.44 1.16
N LYS A 49 0.95 9.42 2.08
CA LYS A 49 1.28 9.23 3.50
C LYS A 49 0.12 8.68 4.33
N SER A 50 -1.07 8.61 3.75
CA SER A 50 -2.21 7.98 4.38
C SER A 50 -3.00 7.16 3.34
N VAL A 51 -3.72 6.15 3.81
CA VAL A 51 -4.63 5.36 2.98
C VAL A 51 -5.92 5.07 3.74
N GLU A 52 -7.06 5.35 3.10
CA GLU A 52 -8.36 4.82 3.51
C GLU A 52 -8.62 3.50 2.79
N MET A 53 -9.07 2.50 3.54
CA MET A 53 -9.47 1.19 3.04
C MET A 53 -10.84 0.80 3.60
N ARG A 54 -11.76 0.40 2.72
CA ARG A 54 -13.12 -0.03 3.05
C ARG A 54 -13.44 -1.36 2.40
N THR A 55 -14.04 -2.25 3.19
CA THR A 55 -14.60 -3.51 2.71
C THR A 55 -16.11 -3.36 2.47
N ALA A 56 -16.72 -4.27 1.73
CA ALA A 56 -18.17 -4.27 1.54
C ALA A 56 -18.91 -4.71 2.81
N GLY A 57 -20.11 -4.19 3.03
CA GLY A 57 -21.05 -4.62 4.06
C GLY A 57 -22.38 -5.09 3.48
N GLU A 58 -23.28 -5.60 4.33
CA GLU A 58 -24.57 -6.19 3.93
C GLU A 58 -25.48 -5.24 3.15
N LYS A 59 -25.40 -3.93 3.42
CA LYS A 59 -26.20 -2.90 2.74
C LYS A 59 -25.43 -2.14 1.66
N SER A 60 -24.16 -2.49 1.45
CA SER A 60 -23.32 -1.96 0.38
C SER A 60 -22.79 -3.05 -0.57
N PRO A 61 -23.58 -4.08 -0.96
CA PRO A 61 -23.06 -5.19 -1.77
C PRO A 61 -22.71 -4.77 -3.21
N TYR A 62 -23.24 -3.64 -3.68
CA TYR A 62 -23.01 -3.10 -5.02
C TYR A 62 -21.76 -2.23 -5.13
N LEU A 63 -21.16 -1.84 -4.00
CA LEU A 63 -19.82 -1.27 -3.96
C LEU A 63 -18.87 -2.44 -3.70
N THR A 64 -18.09 -2.83 -4.71
CA THR A 64 -17.03 -3.84 -4.53
C THR A 64 -15.93 -3.24 -3.65
N GLY A 65 -16.11 -3.28 -2.34
CA GLY A 65 -15.06 -2.92 -1.39
C GLY A 65 -13.88 -3.90 -1.47
N LEU A 66 -12.79 -3.55 -0.80
CA LEU A 66 -11.65 -4.45 -0.65
C LEU A 66 -12.08 -5.77 -0.01
N LYS A 67 -11.40 -6.86 -0.38
CA LYS A 67 -11.45 -8.09 0.39
C LYS A 67 -10.73 -7.88 1.71
N GLN A 68 -11.19 -8.52 2.77
CA GLN A 68 -10.49 -8.49 4.06
C GLN A 68 -9.01 -8.89 3.92
N ALA A 69 -8.71 -9.87 3.05
CA ALA A 69 -7.34 -10.31 2.77
C ALA A 69 -6.45 -9.22 2.14
N GLU A 70 -7.02 -8.30 1.37
CA GLU A 70 -6.28 -7.17 0.77
C GLU A 70 -5.95 -6.13 1.85
N VAL A 71 -6.93 -5.81 2.72
CA VAL A 71 -6.71 -4.94 3.88
C VAL A 71 -5.63 -5.51 4.80
N ASP A 72 -5.75 -6.79 5.15
CA ASP A 72 -4.77 -7.49 5.99
C ASP A 72 -3.39 -7.51 5.35
N CYS A 73 -3.29 -7.65 4.02
CA CYS A 73 -2.04 -7.61 3.30
C CYS A 73 -1.37 -6.24 3.45
N VAL A 74 -2.09 -5.14 3.20
CA VAL A 74 -1.55 -3.78 3.31
C VAL A 74 -1.05 -3.49 4.74
N LEU A 75 -1.83 -3.89 5.75
CA LEU A 75 -1.45 -3.73 7.15
C LEU A 75 -0.20 -4.55 7.52
N LYS A 76 -0.07 -5.77 7.01
CA LYS A 76 1.15 -6.59 7.21
C LYS A 76 2.36 -5.99 6.50
N ALA A 77 2.18 -5.54 5.26
CA ALA A 77 3.25 -4.92 4.47
C ALA A 77 3.74 -3.61 5.09
N SER A 78 2.89 -2.88 5.83
CA SER A 78 3.30 -1.72 6.63
C SER A 78 3.85 -2.07 8.02
N GLY A 79 3.93 -3.35 8.38
CA GLY A 79 4.58 -3.83 9.61
C GLY A 79 3.64 -4.09 10.80
N ALA A 80 2.31 -4.13 10.60
CA ALA A 80 1.38 -4.44 11.68
C ALA A 80 1.64 -5.84 12.26
N SER A 81 1.66 -5.94 13.60
CA SER A 81 1.80 -7.23 14.27
C SER A 81 0.54 -8.10 14.14
N SER A 82 0.69 -9.41 14.28
CA SER A 82 -0.46 -10.32 14.35
C SER A 82 -1.43 -9.99 15.49
N ALA A 83 -0.95 -9.35 16.57
CA ALA A 83 -1.79 -8.89 17.66
C ALA A 83 -2.72 -7.75 17.22
N VAL A 84 -2.21 -6.78 16.43
CA VAL A 84 -3.03 -5.69 15.86
C VAL A 84 -4.12 -6.27 14.95
N LEU A 85 -3.76 -7.17 14.04
CA LEU A 85 -4.73 -7.82 13.15
C LEU A 85 -5.77 -8.64 13.93
N ALA A 86 -5.37 -9.33 15.00
CA ALA A 86 -6.27 -10.08 15.85
C ALA A 86 -7.25 -9.18 16.64
N LYS A 87 -6.82 -7.98 17.05
CA LYS A 87 -7.72 -6.98 17.65
C LYS A 87 -8.72 -6.49 16.61
N MET A 88 -8.24 -6.09 15.43
CA MET A 88 -9.07 -5.62 14.32
C MET A 88 -10.14 -6.65 13.96
N GLY A 89 -9.76 -7.93 13.77
CA GLY A 89 -10.69 -9.01 13.43
C GLY A 89 -11.71 -9.38 14.51
N LYS A 90 -11.56 -8.88 15.75
CA LYS A 90 -12.53 -9.05 16.85
C LYS A 90 -13.41 -7.82 17.08
N THR A 91 -13.23 -6.76 16.29
CA THR A 91 -13.95 -5.50 16.44
C THR A 91 -15.41 -5.66 16.05
N ARG A 92 -16.31 -5.23 16.92
CA ARG A 92 -17.75 -5.25 16.69
C ARG A 92 -18.25 -3.83 16.47
N ALA A 93 -19.46 -3.69 15.92
CA ALA A 93 -20.10 -2.38 15.75
C ALA A 93 -20.21 -1.57 17.05
N LEU A 94 -20.48 -2.25 18.16
CA LEU A 94 -20.61 -1.63 19.49
C LEU A 94 -19.29 -1.12 20.06
N ASP A 95 -18.16 -1.54 19.50
CA ASP A 95 -16.84 -1.16 19.98
C ASP A 95 -16.41 0.24 19.50
N GLY A 96 -17.15 0.83 18.55
CA GLY A 96 -16.86 2.14 17.97
C GLY A 96 -15.54 2.17 17.19
N THR A 97 -15.01 3.37 17.01
CA THR A 97 -13.68 3.55 16.42
C THR A 97 -12.60 3.14 17.41
N ARG A 98 -11.65 2.34 16.95
CA ARG A 98 -10.46 1.89 17.67
C ARG A 98 -9.22 2.49 17.01
N THR A 99 -8.15 2.60 17.80
CA THR A 99 -6.84 3.05 17.33
C THR A 99 -5.76 2.09 17.82
N ASP A 100 -4.80 1.78 16.96
CA ASP A 100 -3.56 1.07 17.31
C ASP A 100 -2.38 1.76 16.59
N SER A 101 -1.15 1.46 17.01
CA SER A 101 0.05 2.00 16.39
C SER A 101 1.20 1.00 16.38
N TRP A 102 2.09 1.14 15.40
CA TRP A 102 3.34 0.38 15.31
C TRP A 102 4.35 1.19 14.49
N SER A 103 5.65 1.10 14.85
CA SER A 103 6.69 1.87 14.15
C SER A 103 6.32 3.36 14.02
N ASN A 104 6.28 3.87 12.79
CA ASN A 104 5.86 5.21 12.39
C ASN A 104 4.43 5.23 11.84
N PHE A 105 3.58 4.27 12.20
CA PHE A 105 2.19 4.19 11.75
C PHE A 105 1.20 4.31 12.90
N GLU A 106 0.09 5.00 12.62
CA GLU A 106 -1.15 4.90 13.39
C GLU A 106 -2.27 4.41 12.49
N VAL A 107 -3.11 3.52 13.02
CA VAL A 107 -4.32 3.06 12.36
C VAL A 107 -5.52 3.44 13.19
N SER A 108 -6.55 3.97 12.55
CA SER A 108 -7.90 4.04 13.11
C SER A 108 -8.82 3.12 12.33
N TYR A 109 -9.68 2.36 13.02
CA TYR A 109 -10.55 1.40 12.38
C TYR A 109 -11.89 1.25 13.09
N SER A 110 -12.91 0.91 12.33
CA SER A 110 -14.24 0.59 12.83
C SER A 110 -14.89 -0.50 11.96
N TYR A 111 -15.86 -1.19 12.53
CA TYR A 111 -16.63 -2.21 11.83
C TYR A 111 -18.11 -1.94 11.99
N HIS A 112 -18.90 -2.10 10.92
CA HIS A 112 -20.34 -2.26 11.05
C HIS A 112 -20.87 -3.25 10.00
N PRO A 113 -21.75 -4.22 10.33
CA PRO A 113 -22.26 -5.21 9.37
C PRO A 113 -22.81 -4.59 8.07
N ASN A 114 -23.61 -3.51 8.18
CA ASN A 114 -24.17 -2.81 7.02
C ASN A 114 -23.13 -2.18 6.08
N SER A 115 -22.07 -1.58 6.60
CA SER A 115 -21.12 -0.77 5.81
C SER A 115 -19.75 -1.41 5.63
N GLY A 116 -19.49 -2.53 6.31
CA GLY A 116 -18.21 -3.22 6.30
C GLY A 116 -17.21 -2.67 7.31
N PHE A 117 -15.97 -3.07 7.13
CA PHE A 117 -14.79 -2.59 7.85
C PHE A 117 -14.23 -1.33 7.20
N ALA A 118 -13.95 -0.30 7.99
CA ALA A 118 -13.34 0.95 7.56
C ALA A 118 -12.02 1.16 8.33
N VAL A 119 -10.95 1.46 7.60
CA VAL A 119 -9.60 1.58 8.11
C VAL A 119 -8.95 2.83 7.52
N ILE A 120 -8.34 3.65 8.36
CA ILE A 120 -7.44 4.74 7.96
C ILE A 120 -6.07 4.42 8.56
N LEU A 121 -5.05 4.34 7.72
CA LEU A 121 -3.67 4.11 8.13
C LEU A 121 -2.82 5.30 7.70
N GLU A 122 -2.07 5.87 8.65
CA GLU A 122 -1.30 7.10 8.49
C GLU A 122 0.17 6.89 8.87
N GLU A 123 1.08 7.35 8.01
CA GLU A 123 2.51 7.44 8.27
C GLU A 123 2.83 8.75 9.00
N LYS A 124 3.39 8.64 10.21
CA LYS A 124 3.78 9.75 11.10
C LYS A 124 5.20 10.25 10.83
#